data_AF-A0A662N2M9-F1
#
_entry.id   AF-A0A662N2M9-F1
#
_cell.length_a   1.000
_cell.length_b   1.000
_cell.length_c   1.000
_cell.angle_alpha   90.00
_cell.angle_beta   90.00
_cell.angle_gamma   90.00
#
_symmetry.space_group_name_H-M   'P 1'
#
loop_
_entity.id
_entity.type
_entity.pdbx_description
1 polymer ?
#
loop_
_entity_poly.entity_id
_entity_poly.type
_entity_poly.pdbx_seq_one_letter_code
_entity_poly.pdbx_strand_id
1 'polypeptide(L)'
;MDILHSIGDRMIKTSYTEFTSICERKLRYIHEGGLTISTEAMLDGILAHQLHQYSDLYPDAEIEDPFEFPFPEKVKDEEILLVGLIDIHRKNEAEVIELKNVYHIGLSHIKQARFYGAIMALKYREAYTYTVKALRSNEEISNQITPEEALQYLKKTIKPQLRRLLRVLETPEDKIRITPSTRECPNCPLLDKCRAEKGFPLGELIDKSPQEIAEMYILLRAQYSRLADYLKQYTNVYGNIEVGEYEIGWHPASTTTYSPELVELLLKSPEGKQFLRVDMRNKRELVKTIPMAENFIFTEPSMRFYPKKIDK
;
A
#
# COMPACT_ATOMS: atom_id res chain seq x y z
N MET A 1 13.05 33.06 -20.95
CA MET A 1 11.64 33.49 -20.93
C MET A 1 11.00 32.75 -19.77
N ASP A 2 10.99 33.42 -18.62
CA ASP A 2 10.43 32.89 -17.38
C ASP A 2 8.91 32.92 -17.48
N ILE A 3 8.29 31.74 -17.57
CA ILE A 3 6.84 31.61 -17.42
C ILE A 3 6.58 31.53 -15.91
N LEU A 4 6.42 32.70 -15.31
CA LEU A 4 5.73 32.87 -14.04
C LEU A 4 4.29 32.39 -14.22
N HIS A 5 4.01 31.14 -13.85
CA HIS A 5 2.63 30.70 -13.69
C HIS A 5 2.02 31.39 -12.47
N SER A 6 1.13 32.33 -12.76
CA SER A 6 0.22 32.92 -11.78
C SER A 6 -0.50 31.83 -11.00
N ILE A 7 -0.37 31.87 -9.69
CA ILE A 7 -1.20 31.12 -8.74
C ILE A 7 -2.55 31.84 -8.70
N GLY A 8 -3.44 31.48 -9.62
CA GLY A 8 -4.84 31.92 -9.67
C GLY A 8 -5.70 30.72 -10.06
N ASP A 9 -6.72 30.44 -9.26
CA ASP A 9 -7.78 29.43 -9.43
C ASP A 9 -7.32 28.11 -10.09
N ARG A 10 -6.51 27.33 -9.37
CA ARG A 10 -5.98 26.06 -9.88
C ARG A 10 -6.95 24.93 -9.56
N MET A 11 -7.89 24.65 -10.45
CA MET A 11 -8.76 23.48 -10.30
C MET A 11 -7.91 22.19 -10.34
N ILE A 12 -7.96 21.39 -9.27
CA ILE A 12 -7.26 20.11 -9.19
C ILE A 12 -8.22 18.98 -9.53
N LYS A 13 -7.94 18.31 -10.65
CA LYS A 13 -8.66 17.13 -11.11
C LYS A 13 -7.94 15.87 -10.61
N THR A 14 -8.60 15.02 -9.84
CA THR A 14 -7.98 13.79 -9.32
C THR A 14 -8.96 12.64 -9.11
N SER A 15 -8.49 11.40 -9.27
CA SER A 15 -9.28 10.18 -9.02
C SER A 15 -8.87 9.43 -7.76
N TYR A 16 -9.72 8.50 -7.31
CA TYR A 16 -9.49 7.72 -6.08
C TYR A 16 -8.12 7.05 -6.04
N THR A 17 -7.74 6.36 -7.12
CA THR A 17 -6.49 5.60 -7.22
C THR A 17 -5.26 6.50 -7.24
N GLU A 18 -5.41 7.75 -7.68
CA GLU A 18 -4.36 8.76 -7.67
C GLU A 18 -4.15 9.28 -6.26
N PHE A 19 -5.10 10.02 -5.67
CA PHE A 19 -4.87 10.72 -4.41
C PHE A 19 -4.67 9.80 -3.20
N THR A 20 -5.03 8.51 -3.32
CA THR A 20 -4.78 7.51 -2.27
C THR A 20 -3.43 6.81 -2.37
N SER A 21 -2.63 7.07 -3.43
CA SER A 21 -1.30 6.49 -3.57
C SER A 21 -0.41 6.83 -2.36
N ILE A 22 0.27 5.83 -1.82
CA ILE A 22 1.11 5.94 -0.62
C ILE A 22 2.46 6.61 -0.97
N CYS A 23 2.97 6.40 -2.18
CA CYS A 23 4.21 7.01 -2.64
C CYS A 23 4.00 8.48 -3.05
N GLU A 24 4.65 9.42 -2.34
CA GLU A 24 4.57 10.85 -2.64
C GLU A 24 5.14 11.21 -4.03
N ARG A 25 6.18 10.49 -4.48
CA ARG A 25 6.72 10.65 -5.84
C ARG A 25 5.72 10.20 -6.91
N LYS A 26 5.07 9.05 -6.71
CA LYS A 26 4.04 8.56 -7.63
C LYS A 26 2.89 9.56 -7.71
N LEU A 27 2.41 10.07 -6.57
CA LEU A 27 1.39 11.13 -6.52
C LEU A 27 1.78 12.34 -7.37
N ARG A 28 3.00 12.84 -7.18
CA ARG A 28 3.47 14.00 -7.93
C ARG A 28 3.55 13.72 -9.43
N TYR A 29 4.19 12.62 -9.84
CA TYR A 29 4.33 12.32 -11.27
C TYR A 29 3.00 12.18 -11.98
N ILE A 30 2.01 11.53 -11.36
CA ILE A 30 0.66 11.39 -11.93
C ILE A 30 0.08 12.78 -12.26
N HIS A 31 0.23 13.74 -11.35
CA HIS A 31 -0.33 15.08 -11.51
C HIS A 31 0.54 16.07 -12.31
N GLU A 32 1.81 15.75 -12.56
CA GLU A 32 2.70 16.52 -13.44
C GLU A 32 2.71 15.99 -14.90
N GLY A 33 1.71 15.18 -15.28
CA GLY A 33 1.57 14.66 -16.64
C GLY A 33 2.35 13.37 -16.91
N GLY A 34 2.65 12.59 -15.87
CA GLY A 34 3.30 11.29 -15.98
C GLY A 34 2.43 10.29 -16.75
N LEU A 35 3.02 9.68 -17.78
CA LEU A 35 2.44 8.58 -18.55
C LEU A 35 1.96 7.45 -17.63
N THR A 36 0.70 7.07 -17.77
CA THR A 36 0.19 5.77 -17.31
C THR A 36 0.73 4.69 -18.24
N ILE A 37 1.84 4.05 -17.85
CA ILE A 37 2.33 2.86 -18.53
C ILE A 37 1.56 1.65 -17.98
N SER A 38 0.92 0.88 -18.85
CA SER A 38 0.26 -0.37 -18.45
C SER A 38 1.29 -1.48 -18.31
N THR A 39 1.28 -2.20 -17.18
CA THR A 39 2.06 -3.44 -17.03
C THR A 39 1.30 -4.62 -17.68
N GLU A 40 1.97 -5.74 -17.98
CA GLU A 40 1.30 -6.94 -18.53
C GLU A 40 0.14 -7.42 -17.64
N ALA A 41 0.31 -7.39 -16.31
CA ALA A 41 -0.75 -7.71 -15.36
C ALA A 41 -1.94 -6.73 -15.43
N MET A 42 -1.71 -5.46 -15.80
CA MET A 42 -2.78 -4.50 -16.05
C MET A 42 -3.53 -4.82 -17.35
N LEU A 43 -2.83 -5.27 -18.40
CA LEU A 43 -3.46 -5.68 -19.66
C LEU A 43 -4.36 -6.92 -19.48
N ASP A 44 -3.90 -7.92 -18.73
CA ASP A 44 -4.73 -9.07 -18.34
C ASP A 44 -5.96 -8.66 -17.52
N GLY A 45 -5.79 -7.66 -16.64
CA GLY A 45 -6.89 -7.03 -15.91
C GLY A 45 -7.93 -6.40 -16.84
N ILE A 46 -7.47 -5.57 -17.78
CA ILE A 46 -8.33 -4.86 -18.73
C ILE A 46 -9.15 -5.85 -19.58
N LEU A 47 -8.52 -6.91 -20.10
CA LEU A 47 -9.24 -7.92 -20.88
C LEU A 47 -10.32 -8.65 -20.06
N ALA A 48 -10.01 -9.03 -18.82
CA ALA A 48 -10.98 -9.66 -17.93
C ALA A 48 -12.15 -8.73 -17.57
N HIS A 49 -11.86 -7.45 -17.34
CA HIS A 49 -12.89 -6.43 -17.08
C HIS A 49 -13.79 -6.28 -18.31
N GLN A 50 -13.23 -6.06 -19.50
CA GLN A 50 -14.00 -5.90 -20.73
C GLN A 50 -14.91 -7.10 -21.00
N LEU A 51 -14.40 -8.33 -20.90
CA LEU A 51 -15.22 -9.53 -21.10
C LEU A 51 -16.42 -9.60 -20.14
N HIS A 52 -16.24 -9.16 -18.89
CA HIS A 52 -17.29 -9.21 -17.89
C HIS A 52 -18.27 -8.03 -17.99
N GLN A 53 -17.77 -6.83 -18.28
CA GLN A 53 -18.55 -5.61 -18.45
C GLN A 53 -19.52 -5.71 -19.63
N TYR A 54 -19.05 -6.24 -20.76
CA TYR A 54 -19.84 -6.39 -21.99
C TYR A 54 -20.55 -7.75 -22.09
N SER A 55 -20.74 -8.43 -20.96
CA SER A 55 -21.53 -9.66 -20.88
C SER A 55 -23.03 -9.36 -20.74
N ASP A 56 -23.88 -10.36 -21.02
CA ASP A 56 -25.35 -10.24 -20.85
C ASP A 56 -25.79 -10.12 -19.37
N LEU A 57 -24.86 -10.09 -18.41
CA LEU A 57 -25.15 -9.99 -16.99
C LEU A 57 -25.66 -8.60 -16.57
N TYR A 58 -25.44 -7.57 -17.39
CA TYR A 58 -25.75 -6.16 -17.07
C TYR A 58 -26.49 -5.44 -18.21
N PRO A 59 -27.65 -5.95 -18.64
CA PRO A 59 -28.35 -5.44 -19.82
C PRO A 59 -28.86 -4.00 -19.67
N ASP A 60 -28.97 -3.51 -18.43
CA ASP A 60 -29.50 -2.20 -18.06
C ASP A 60 -28.44 -1.25 -17.47
N ALA A 61 -27.17 -1.64 -17.46
CA ALA A 61 -26.10 -0.87 -16.84
C ALA A 61 -25.41 0.07 -17.82
N GLU A 62 -24.92 1.19 -17.28
CA GLU A 62 -23.90 1.99 -17.94
C GLU A 62 -22.52 1.41 -17.61
N ILE A 63 -21.81 0.98 -18.64
CA ILE A 63 -20.47 0.40 -18.55
C ILE A 63 -19.44 1.51 -18.66
N GLU A 64 -18.42 1.48 -17.80
CA GLU A 64 -17.39 2.51 -17.74
C GLU A 64 -18.00 3.93 -17.61
N ASP A 65 -18.92 4.13 -16.66
CA ASP A 65 -19.62 5.43 -16.49
C ASP A 65 -18.66 6.47 -15.89
N PRO A 66 -18.29 7.54 -16.63
CA PRO A 66 -17.44 8.58 -16.12
C PRO A 66 -18.22 9.52 -15.20
N PHE A 67 -17.58 9.97 -14.14
CA PHE A 67 -18.13 11.05 -13.31
C PHE A 67 -17.12 12.16 -13.05
N GLU A 68 -17.68 13.36 -12.88
CA GLU A 68 -17.01 14.50 -12.29
C GLU A 68 -17.87 15.01 -11.13
N PHE A 69 -17.25 15.23 -9.98
CA PHE A 69 -17.93 15.62 -8.76
C PHE A 69 -17.12 16.68 -8.00
N PRO A 70 -17.62 17.92 -7.91
CA PRO A 70 -16.98 18.97 -7.11
C PRO A 70 -16.92 18.53 -5.64
N PHE A 71 -15.74 18.57 -5.03
CA PHE A 71 -15.61 18.19 -3.63
C PHE A 71 -16.42 19.17 -2.76
N PRO A 72 -17.34 18.68 -1.88
CA PRO A 72 -18.35 19.54 -1.26
C PRO A 72 -17.79 20.41 -0.13
N GLU A 73 -16.52 20.26 0.22
CA GLU A 73 -15.86 21.06 1.25
C GLU A 73 -14.64 21.80 0.70
N LYS A 74 -14.41 23.01 1.19
CA LYS A 74 -13.18 23.75 0.91
C LYS A 74 -11.95 22.99 1.43
N VAL A 75 -10.94 22.80 0.58
CA VAL A 75 -9.64 22.20 0.91
C VAL A 75 -8.55 23.23 0.60
N LYS A 76 -8.15 24.00 1.63
CA LYS A 76 -7.36 25.25 1.45
C LYS A 76 -8.06 26.18 0.45
N ASP A 77 -7.35 26.88 -0.40
CA ASP A 77 -7.92 27.80 -1.41
C ASP A 77 -8.08 27.15 -2.79
N GLU A 78 -8.00 25.82 -2.85
CA GLU A 78 -8.10 25.07 -4.11
C GLU A 78 -9.52 24.51 -4.33
N GLU A 79 -9.97 24.57 -5.58
CA GLU A 79 -11.14 23.84 -6.06
C GLU A 79 -10.73 22.43 -6.47
N ILE A 80 -11.32 21.41 -5.84
CA ILE A 80 -11.01 20.01 -6.15
C ILE A 80 -12.18 19.39 -6.88
N LEU A 81 -11.90 18.86 -8.07
CA LEU A 81 -12.82 18.07 -8.88
C LEU A 81 -12.42 16.59 -8.78
N LEU A 82 -13.28 15.81 -8.12
CA LEU A 82 -13.12 14.37 -8.05
C LEU A 82 -13.62 13.74 -9.33
N VAL A 83 -12.80 12.87 -9.93
CA VAL A 83 -13.17 12.15 -11.15
C VAL A 83 -12.96 10.65 -11.02
N GLY A 84 -13.62 9.90 -11.87
CA GLY A 84 -13.43 8.47 -11.95
C GLY A 84 -14.24 7.86 -13.07
N LEU A 85 -14.03 6.56 -13.23
CA LEU A 85 -14.71 5.70 -14.17
C LEU A 85 -15.27 4.55 -13.33
N ILE A 86 -16.59 4.37 -13.32
CA ILE A 86 -17.25 3.27 -12.61
C ILE A 86 -17.35 2.11 -13.58
N ASP A 87 -16.83 0.93 -13.21
CA ASP A 87 -16.82 -0.22 -14.13
C ASP A 87 -18.23 -0.56 -14.64
N ILE A 88 -19.22 -0.62 -13.74
CA ILE A 88 -20.63 -0.88 -14.05
C ILE A 88 -21.51 -0.05 -13.12
N HIS A 89 -22.44 0.70 -13.70
CA HIS A 89 -23.38 1.55 -12.97
C HIS A 89 -24.84 1.23 -13.35
N ARG A 90 -25.60 0.72 -12.38
CA ARG A 90 -27.02 0.37 -12.54
C ARG A 90 -27.87 1.45 -11.88
N LYS A 91 -28.05 2.57 -12.59
CA LYS A 91 -28.73 3.78 -12.08
C LYS A 91 -30.12 3.49 -11.50
N ASN A 92 -30.90 2.64 -12.16
CA ASN A 92 -32.25 2.29 -11.73
C ASN A 92 -32.29 1.50 -10.42
N GLU A 93 -31.19 0.84 -10.06
CA GLU A 93 -31.07 0.07 -8.82
C GLU A 93 -30.22 0.78 -7.76
N ALA A 94 -29.81 2.03 -8.04
CA ALA A 94 -28.88 2.78 -7.21
C ALA A 94 -27.65 1.95 -6.82
N GLU A 95 -27.04 1.27 -7.80
CA GLU A 95 -25.92 0.36 -7.57
C GLU A 95 -24.71 0.72 -8.44
N VAL A 96 -23.54 0.73 -7.84
CA VAL A 96 -22.24 0.71 -8.54
C VAL A 96 -21.52 -0.59 -8.25
N ILE A 97 -20.91 -1.18 -9.27
CA ILE A 97 -20.15 -2.42 -9.15
C ILE A 97 -18.72 -2.16 -9.64
N GLU A 98 -17.76 -2.41 -8.76
CA GLU A 98 -16.32 -2.40 -9.05
C GLU A 98 -15.86 -3.82 -9.33
N LEU A 99 -15.27 -4.05 -10.50
CA LEU A 99 -14.69 -5.34 -10.85
C LEU A 99 -13.22 -5.37 -10.41
N LYS A 100 -12.74 -6.55 -10.01
CA LYS A 100 -11.33 -6.77 -9.69
C LYS A 100 -10.86 -8.10 -10.23
N ASN A 101 -9.82 -8.09 -11.08
CA ASN A 101 -9.16 -9.31 -11.56
C ASN A 101 -8.28 -9.97 -10.49
N VAL A 102 -8.88 -10.43 -9.39
CA VAL A 102 -8.21 -11.01 -8.22
C VAL A 102 -8.96 -12.25 -7.71
N TYR A 103 -8.29 -13.08 -6.89
CA TYR A 103 -8.95 -14.20 -6.19
C TYR A 103 -9.65 -13.77 -4.90
N HIS A 104 -9.17 -12.70 -4.26
CA HIS A 104 -9.67 -12.22 -2.97
C HIS A 104 -9.88 -10.72 -2.95
N ILE A 105 -10.97 -10.27 -2.34
CA ILE A 105 -11.31 -8.86 -2.22
C ILE A 105 -10.53 -8.26 -1.05
N GLY A 106 -9.54 -7.42 -1.37
CA GLY A 106 -8.78 -6.65 -0.38
C GLY A 106 -9.52 -5.39 0.09
N LEU A 107 -9.13 -4.88 1.27
CA LEU A 107 -9.67 -3.64 1.83
C LEU A 107 -9.57 -2.43 0.89
N SER A 108 -8.53 -2.35 0.07
CA SER A 108 -8.37 -1.26 -0.92
C SER A 108 -9.47 -1.28 -1.98
N HIS A 109 -9.93 -2.46 -2.40
CA HIS A 109 -10.99 -2.60 -3.39
C HIS A 109 -12.33 -2.13 -2.81
N ILE A 110 -12.64 -2.54 -1.58
CA ILE A 110 -13.85 -2.11 -0.86
C ILE A 110 -13.86 -0.59 -0.68
N LYS A 111 -12.71 0.01 -0.33
CA LYS A 111 -12.63 1.46 -0.16
C LYS A 111 -12.82 2.23 -1.48
N GLN A 112 -12.35 1.69 -2.61
CA GLN A 112 -12.59 2.29 -3.93
C GLN A 112 -14.07 2.21 -4.32
N ALA A 113 -14.71 1.05 -4.19
CA ALA A 113 -16.14 0.90 -4.46
C ALA A 113 -17.00 1.78 -3.54
N ARG A 114 -16.66 1.83 -2.24
CA ARG A 114 -17.32 2.73 -1.28
C ARG A 114 -17.19 4.19 -1.68
N PHE A 115 -16.05 4.59 -2.24
CA PHE A 115 -15.87 5.95 -2.75
C PHE A 115 -16.82 6.22 -3.92
N TYR A 116 -16.92 5.32 -4.90
CA TYR A 116 -17.87 5.48 -6.00
C TYR A 116 -19.33 5.52 -5.51
N GLY A 117 -19.69 4.61 -4.61
CA GLY A 117 -21.02 4.63 -3.97
C GLY A 117 -21.29 5.92 -3.21
N ALA A 118 -20.29 6.47 -2.51
CA ALA A 118 -20.43 7.75 -1.81
C ALA A 118 -20.66 8.92 -2.78
N ILE A 119 -19.94 8.96 -3.91
CA ILE A 119 -20.11 10.01 -4.91
C ILE A 119 -21.49 9.91 -5.55
N MET A 120 -21.94 8.71 -5.92
CA MET A 120 -23.28 8.51 -6.50
C MET A 120 -24.40 8.83 -5.50
N ALA A 121 -24.28 8.39 -4.25
CA ALA A 121 -25.25 8.69 -3.18
C ALA A 121 -25.46 10.21 -3.01
N LEU A 122 -24.38 11.00 -3.07
CA LEU A 122 -24.46 12.46 -2.98
C LEU A 122 -24.98 13.10 -4.27
N LYS A 123 -24.58 12.59 -5.44
CA LYS A 123 -25.00 13.10 -6.75
C LYS A 123 -26.50 12.93 -6.97
N TYR A 124 -27.04 11.76 -6.64
CA TYR A 124 -28.46 11.43 -6.83
C TYR A 124 -29.32 11.66 -5.58
N ARG A 125 -28.70 11.94 -4.43
CA ARG A 125 -29.37 12.21 -3.15
C ARG A 125 -30.22 11.04 -2.66
N GLU A 126 -29.72 9.84 -2.85
CA GLU A 126 -30.34 8.58 -2.40
C GLU A 126 -29.28 7.61 -1.89
N ALA A 127 -29.70 6.55 -1.19
CA ALA A 127 -28.77 5.54 -0.73
C ALA A 127 -28.26 4.71 -1.92
N TYR A 128 -26.95 4.49 -2.01
CA TYR A 128 -26.34 3.69 -3.06
C TYR A 128 -25.73 2.42 -2.52
N THR A 129 -25.97 1.32 -3.22
CA THR A 129 -25.24 0.07 -3.05
C THR A 129 -23.91 0.17 -3.80
N TYR A 130 -22.82 -0.21 -3.13
CA TYR A 130 -21.53 -0.41 -3.76
C TYR A 130 -21.10 -1.86 -3.59
N THR A 131 -20.78 -2.48 -4.72
CA THR A 131 -20.46 -3.90 -4.81
C THR A 131 -19.04 -4.04 -5.34
N VAL A 132 -18.26 -4.96 -4.78
CA VAL A 132 -16.98 -5.40 -5.35
C VAL A 132 -17.14 -6.84 -5.80
N LYS A 133 -16.78 -7.13 -7.06
CA LYS A 133 -16.75 -8.49 -7.60
C LYS A 133 -15.33 -8.91 -7.95
N ALA A 134 -14.88 -10.02 -7.40
CA ALA A 134 -13.63 -10.67 -7.80
C ALA A 134 -13.88 -11.51 -9.07
N LEU A 135 -13.14 -11.26 -10.15
CA LEU A 135 -13.34 -11.96 -11.43
C LEU A 135 -12.68 -13.34 -11.48
N ARG A 136 -11.70 -13.63 -10.61
CA ARG A 136 -11.02 -14.94 -10.55
C ARG A 136 -11.61 -15.88 -9.51
N SER A 137 -12.66 -15.46 -8.81
CA SER A 137 -13.37 -16.25 -7.83
C SER A 137 -14.87 -15.87 -7.85
N ASN A 138 -15.66 -16.47 -6.97
CA ASN A 138 -17.06 -16.06 -6.77
C ASN A 138 -17.20 -15.13 -5.56
N GLU A 139 -16.12 -14.46 -5.14
CA GLU A 139 -16.15 -13.57 -3.99
C GLU A 139 -16.80 -12.24 -4.38
N GLU A 140 -17.83 -11.86 -3.63
CA GLU A 140 -18.56 -10.61 -3.79
C GLU A 140 -18.77 -9.98 -2.40
N ILE A 141 -18.57 -8.67 -2.32
CA ILE A 141 -18.86 -7.88 -1.11
C ILE A 141 -19.72 -6.70 -1.51
N SER A 142 -20.90 -6.61 -0.91
CA SER A 142 -21.90 -5.60 -1.23
C SER A 142 -22.34 -4.89 0.05
N ASN A 143 -22.33 -3.57 0.01
CA ASN A 143 -22.69 -2.72 1.14
C ASN A 143 -23.46 -1.51 0.64
N GLN A 144 -24.22 -0.87 1.52
CA GLN A 144 -24.94 0.37 1.21
C GLN A 144 -24.27 1.57 1.89
N ILE A 145 -24.42 2.75 1.30
CA ILE A 145 -24.07 4.03 1.91
C ILE A 145 -25.16 5.07 1.67
N THR A 146 -25.61 5.73 2.74
CA THR A 146 -26.57 6.84 2.61
C THR A 146 -25.88 8.16 2.22
N PRO A 147 -26.62 9.18 1.73
CA PRO A 147 -26.03 10.49 1.46
C PRO A 147 -25.35 11.12 2.69
N GLU A 148 -25.91 10.96 3.89
CA GLU A 148 -25.33 11.50 5.12
C GLU A 148 -24.02 10.79 5.48
N GLU A 149 -24.00 9.45 5.37
CA GLU A 149 -22.81 8.65 5.58
C GLU A 149 -21.72 8.94 4.55
N ALA A 150 -22.12 9.16 3.29
CA ALA A 150 -21.24 9.54 2.20
C ALA A 150 -20.57 10.89 2.47
N LEU A 151 -21.33 11.91 2.90
CA LEU A 151 -20.79 13.21 3.26
C LEU A 151 -19.80 13.09 4.44
N GLN A 152 -20.14 12.31 5.47
CA GLN A 152 -19.23 12.06 6.60
C GLN A 152 -17.97 11.32 6.15
N TYR A 153 -18.09 10.34 5.26
CA TYR A 153 -16.97 9.61 4.70
C TYR A 153 -16.04 10.53 3.90
N LEU A 154 -16.57 11.38 3.02
CA LEU A 154 -15.79 12.36 2.28
C LEU A 154 -15.06 13.32 3.22
N LYS A 155 -15.74 13.83 4.25
CA LYS A 155 -15.17 14.74 5.25
C LYS A 155 -14.04 14.11 6.07
N LYS A 156 -14.28 12.92 6.63
CA LYS A 156 -13.38 12.30 7.60
C LYS A 156 -12.26 11.49 6.94
N THR A 157 -12.51 10.91 5.77
CA THR A 157 -11.60 9.94 5.14
C THR A 157 -10.93 10.52 3.90
N ILE A 158 -11.69 11.17 3.02
CA ILE A 158 -11.16 11.67 1.73
C ILE A 158 -10.46 13.02 1.90
N LYS A 159 -11.05 13.96 2.63
CA LYS A 159 -10.46 15.30 2.86
C LYS A 159 -9.01 15.26 3.37
N PRO A 160 -8.63 14.39 4.34
CA PRO A 160 -7.23 14.28 4.77
C PRO A 160 -6.28 13.80 3.66
N GLN A 161 -6.73 12.92 2.77
CA GLN A 161 -5.94 12.44 1.63
C GLN A 161 -5.75 13.56 0.59
N LEU A 162 -6.80 14.32 0.30
CA LEU A 162 -6.71 15.49 -0.57
C LEU A 162 -5.77 16.56 0.00
N ARG A 163 -5.83 16.82 1.31
CA ARG A 163 -4.85 17.70 1.99
C ARG A 163 -3.42 17.19 1.85
N ARG A 164 -3.21 15.87 1.90
CA ARG A 164 -1.89 15.26 1.68
C ARG A 164 -1.44 15.46 0.24
N LEU A 165 -2.31 15.25 -0.74
CA LEU A 165 -2.02 15.50 -2.14
C LEU A 165 -1.55 16.96 -2.34
N LEU A 166 -2.30 17.95 -1.85
CA LEU A 166 -1.90 19.36 -1.97
C LEU A 166 -0.51 19.63 -1.38
N ARG A 167 -0.23 19.10 -0.18
CA ARG A 167 1.09 19.25 0.45
C ARG A 167 2.20 18.66 -0.42
N VAL A 168 1.97 17.49 -1.04
CA VAL A 168 2.97 16.85 -1.92
C VAL A 168 3.20 17.72 -3.16
N LEU A 169 2.15 18.25 -3.78
CA LEU A 169 2.25 19.12 -4.95
C LEU A 169 2.96 20.46 -4.65
N GLU A 170 2.76 20.99 -3.45
CA GLU A 170 3.42 22.22 -2.98
C GLU A 170 4.87 21.98 -2.50
N THR A 171 5.25 20.74 -2.21
CA THR A 171 6.61 20.42 -1.72
C THR A 171 7.61 20.57 -2.87
N PRO A 172 8.73 21.27 -2.69
CA PRO A 172 9.80 21.31 -3.68
C PRO A 172 10.27 19.90 -4.07
N GLU A 173 10.58 19.68 -5.35
CA GLU A 173 10.87 18.33 -5.88
C GLU A 173 12.03 17.64 -5.16
N ASP A 174 13.07 18.40 -4.83
CA ASP A 174 14.25 17.98 -4.08
C ASP A 174 13.96 17.58 -2.62
N LYS A 175 12.78 17.92 -2.11
CA LYS A 175 12.34 17.66 -0.73
C LYS A 175 11.29 16.58 -0.61
N ILE A 176 10.82 16.01 -1.72
CA ILE A 176 9.85 14.93 -1.68
C ILE A 176 10.48 13.66 -1.13
N ARG A 177 9.76 13.00 -0.23
CA ARG A 177 10.26 11.78 0.42
C ARG A 177 10.50 10.69 -0.61
N ILE A 178 11.72 10.13 -0.60
CA ILE A 178 12.17 9.05 -1.50
C ILE A 178 12.05 7.68 -0.80
N THR A 179 11.18 7.53 0.20
CA THR A 179 11.01 6.23 0.87
C THR A 179 10.37 5.25 -0.10
N PRO A 180 11.05 4.15 -0.50
CA PRO A 180 10.45 3.15 -1.36
C PRO A 180 9.26 2.50 -0.66
N SER A 181 8.11 2.42 -1.32
CA SER A 181 6.98 1.66 -0.80
C SER A 181 7.15 0.20 -1.19
N THR A 182 7.20 -0.70 -0.21
CA THR A 182 7.24 -2.14 -0.45
C THR A 182 5.95 -2.66 -1.09
N ARG A 183 4.85 -1.91 -1.00
CA ARG A 183 3.56 -2.23 -1.64
C ARG A 183 3.47 -1.71 -3.07
N GLU A 184 3.89 -0.48 -3.31
CA GLU A 184 3.68 0.16 -4.62
C GLU A 184 4.87 0.01 -5.56
N CYS A 185 6.12 0.08 -5.07
CA CYS A 185 7.31 0.07 -5.94
C CYS A 185 7.44 -1.18 -6.82
N PRO A 186 7.21 -2.42 -6.34
CA PRO A 186 7.40 -3.62 -7.16
C PRO A 186 6.56 -3.65 -8.45
N ASN A 187 5.37 -3.02 -8.41
CA ASN A 187 4.44 -2.97 -9.53
C ASN A 187 4.19 -1.52 -10.00
N CYS A 188 5.08 -0.58 -9.66
CA CYS A 188 4.90 0.82 -10.01
C CYS A 188 5.24 1.01 -11.49
N PRO A 189 4.31 1.49 -12.33
CA PRO A 189 4.59 1.74 -13.75
C PRO A 189 5.59 2.90 -13.96
N LEU A 190 5.87 3.67 -12.91
CA LEU A 190 6.82 4.79 -12.92
C LEU A 190 8.16 4.40 -12.28
N LEU A 191 8.40 3.12 -11.99
CA LEU A 191 9.61 2.67 -11.31
C LEU A 191 10.88 3.01 -12.09
N ASP A 192 10.86 2.87 -13.42
CA ASP A 192 12.02 3.16 -14.25
C ASP A 192 12.34 4.66 -14.31
N LYS A 193 11.31 5.52 -14.29
CA LYS A 193 11.50 6.97 -14.11
C LYS A 193 12.15 7.27 -12.76
N CYS A 194 11.67 6.65 -11.68
CA CYS A 194 12.30 6.77 -10.36
C CYS A 194 13.76 6.30 -10.37
N ARG A 195 14.07 5.16 -11.00
CA ARG A 195 15.42 4.57 -11.05
C ARG A 195 16.43 5.45 -11.78
N ALA A 196 15.99 6.19 -12.80
CA ALA A 196 16.83 7.10 -13.55
C ALA A 196 17.17 8.40 -12.79
N GLU A 197 16.48 8.70 -11.69
CA GLU A 197 16.71 9.92 -10.93
C GLU A 197 17.87 9.81 -9.94
N LYS A 198 18.61 10.91 -9.79
CA LYS A 198 19.66 11.03 -8.79
C LYS A 198 19.06 10.82 -7.38
N GLY A 199 19.60 9.84 -6.65
CA GLY A 199 19.20 9.55 -5.27
C GLY A 199 18.19 8.42 -5.11
N PHE A 200 17.76 7.75 -6.20
CA PHE A 200 17.00 6.51 -6.05
C PHE A 200 17.89 5.42 -5.43
N PRO A 201 17.46 4.78 -4.33
CA PRO A 201 18.25 3.72 -3.73
C PRO A 201 18.54 2.62 -4.75
N LEU A 202 19.82 2.34 -4.96
CA LEU A 202 20.29 1.26 -5.83
C LEU A 202 19.96 1.40 -7.33
N GLY A 203 19.63 2.61 -7.82
CA GLY A 203 19.44 2.85 -9.26
C GLY A 203 20.69 2.54 -10.10
N GLU A 204 21.87 2.71 -9.50
CA GLU A 204 23.18 2.40 -10.08
C GLU A 204 23.45 0.89 -10.30
N LEU A 205 22.56 -0.01 -9.83
CA LEU A 205 22.76 -1.45 -9.99
C LEU A 205 22.45 -1.97 -11.40
N ILE A 206 21.71 -1.20 -12.21
CA ILE A 206 21.21 -1.65 -13.52
C ILE A 206 22.36 -2.03 -14.46
N ASP A 207 23.48 -1.31 -14.39
CA ASP A 207 24.62 -1.47 -15.29
C ASP A 207 25.82 -2.17 -14.64
N LYS A 208 25.67 -2.71 -13.42
CA LYS A 208 26.76 -3.33 -12.65
C LYS A 208 26.83 -4.84 -12.85
N SER A 209 28.05 -5.36 -12.87
CA SER A 209 28.29 -6.80 -12.87
C SER A 209 27.92 -7.45 -11.52
N PRO A 210 27.66 -8.78 -11.48
CA PRO A 210 27.37 -9.48 -10.23
C PRO A 210 28.43 -9.30 -9.13
N GLN A 211 29.71 -9.18 -9.51
CA GLN A 211 30.82 -8.97 -8.58
C GLN A 211 30.74 -7.58 -7.93
N GLU A 212 30.49 -6.52 -8.72
CA GLU A 212 30.33 -5.16 -8.21
C GLU A 212 29.11 -5.05 -7.28
N ILE A 213 28.01 -5.74 -7.61
CA ILE A 213 26.83 -5.81 -6.75
C ILE A 213 27.17 -6.48 -5.42
N ALA A 214 27.94 -7.57 -5.43
CA ALA A 214 28.34 -8.28 -4.21
C ALA A 214 29.25 -7.44 -3.32
N GLU A 215 30.22 -6.72 -3.89
CA GLU A 215 31.10 -5.80 -3.17
C GLU A 215 30.31 -4.65 -2.53
N MET A 216 29.38 -4.06 -3.28
CA MET A 216 28.47 -3.05 -2.76
C MET A 216 27.60 -3.58 -1.63
N TYR A 217 27.08 -4.81 -1.75
CA TYR A 217 26.28 -5.43 -0.69
C TYR A 217 27.07 -5.57 0.62
N ILE A 218 28.33 -5.99 0.55
CA ILE A 218 29.20 -6.11 1.74
C ILE A 218 29.37 -4.73 2.40
N LEU A 219 29.65 -3.70 1.61
CA LEU A 219 29.82 -2.33 2.10
C LEU A 219 28.53 -1.76 2.72
N LEU A 220 27.41 -1.90 2.03
CA LEU A 220 26.09 -1.46 2.50
C LEU A 220 25.68 -2.19 3.77
N ARG A 221 25.97 -3.49 3.88
CA ARG A 221 25.71 -4.26 5.10
C ARG A 221 26.52 -3.72 6.28
N ALA A 222 27.79 -3.38 6.08
CA ALA A 222 28.63 -2.79 7.12
C ALA A 222 28.13 -1.39 7.54
N GLN A 223 27.74 -0.55 6.57
CA GLN A 223 27.14 0.76 6.83
C GLN A 223 25.81 0.65 7.57
N TYR A 224 24.95 -0.30 7.17
CA TYR A 224 23.68 -0.57 7.83
C TYR A 224 23.86 -0.93 9.30
N SER A 225 24.83 -1.80 9.63
CA SER A 225 25.11 -2.16 11.03
C SER A 225 25.45 -0.93 11.87
N ARG A 226 26.31 -0.04 11.37
CA ARG A 226 26.67 1.20 12.08
C ARG A 226 25.48 2.15 12.23
N LEU A 227 24.69 2.31 11.17
CA LEU A 227 23.48 3.14 11.19
C LEU A 227 22.45 2.59 12.19
N ALA A 228 22.25 1.28 12.22
CA ALA A 228 21.35 0.63 13.15
C ALA A 228 21.78 0.87 14.61
N ASP A 229 23.07 0.83 14.91
CA ASP A 229 23.56 1.11 16.26
C ASP A 229 23.35 2.58 16.66
N TYR A 230 23.54 3.52 15.73
CA TYR A 230 23.23 4.93 15.97
C TYR A 230 21.73 5.14 16.23
N LEU A 231 20.87 4.54 15.40
CA LEU A 231 19.42 4.63 15.57
C LEU A 231 18.97 4.00 16.89
N LYS A 232 19.53 2.85 17.31
CA LYS A 232 19.25 2.26 18.63
C LYS A 232 19.56 3.22 19.77
N GLN A 233 20.73 3.88 19.73
CA GLN A 233 21.14 4.86 20.74
C GLN A 233 20.16 6.03 20.77
N TYR A 234 19.76 6.54 19.61
CA TYR A 234 18.78 7.61 19.51
C TYR A 234 17.41 7.20 20.06
N THR A 235 16.86 6.06 19.62
CA THR A 235 15.52 5.60 20.03
C THR A 235 15.46 5.19 21.50
N ASN A 236 16.59 4.83 22.11
CA ASN A 236 16.69 4.62 23.56
C ASN A 236 16.42 5.90 24.36
N VAL A 237 16.75 7.07 23.80
CA VAL A 237 16.61 8.37 24.47
C VAL A 237 15.28 9.05 24.11
N TYR A 238 14.91 9.00 22.83
CA TYR A 238 13.81 9.81 22.29
C TYR A 238 12.57 9.02 21.88
N GLY A 239 12.59 7.69 22.03
CA GLY A 239 11.49 6.82 21.59
C GLY A 239 11.56 6.48 20.10
N ASN A 240 10.52 5.78 19.62
CA ASN A 240 10.45 5.27 18.25
C ASN A 240 10.27 6.40 17.22
N ILE A 241 10.76 6.16 16.00
CA ILE A 241 10.74 7.14 14.90
C ILE A 241 9.78 6.64 13.82
N GLU A 242 8.79 7.44 13.45
CA GLU A 242 7.93 7.16 12.29
C GLU A 242 8.62 7.54 10.98
N VAL A 243 8.76 6.57 10.07
CA VAL A 243 9.35 6.73 8.73
C VAL A 243 8.48 6.03 7.69
N GLY A 244 7.68 6.80 6.97
CA GLY A 244 6.82 6.29 5.90
C GLY A 244 5.75 5.31 6.41
N GLU A 245 5.82 4.05 5.96
CA GLU A 245 4.93 2.95 6.40
C GLU A 245 5.44 2.22 7.66
N TYR A 246 6.56 2.67 8.23
CA TYR A 246 7.27 1.97 9.30
C TYR A 246 7.45 2.84 10.54
N GLU A 247 7.51 2.18 11.69
CA GLU A 247 8.01 2.69 12.95
C GLU A 247 9.35 2.01 13.23
N ILE A 248 10.42 2.79 13.26
CA ILE A 248 11.78 2.33 13.54
C ILE A 248 12.07 2.54 15.02
N GLY A 249 12.35 1.46 15.73
CA GLY A 249 12.67 1.54 17.14
C GLY A 249 12.58 0.20 17.83
N TRP A 250 12.35 0.24 19.15
CA TRP A 250 12.28 -0.94 19.99
C TRP A 250 10.85 -1.43 20.10
N HIS A 251 10.62 -2.66 19.66
CA HIS A 251 9.30 -3.27 19.65
C HIS A 251 9.28 -4.52 20.52
N PRO A 252 8.16 -4.78 21.23
CA PRO A 252 7.95 -6.05 21.89
C PRO A 252 8.04 -7.20 20.87
N ALA A 253 8.85 -8.19 21.20
CA ALA A 253 9.03 -9.40 20.42
C ALA A 253 9.19 -10.59 21.38
N SER A 254 8.60 -11.72 21.02
CA SER A 254 8.80 -12.96 21.75
C SER A 254 10.01 -13.67 21.17
N THR A 255 11.06 -13.85 21.97
CA THR A 255 12.20 -14.68 21.58
C THR A 255 12.00 -16.07 22.16
N THR A 256 12.01 -17.08 21.29
CA THR A 256 12.00 -18.48 21.73
C THR A 256 13.42 -18.93 22.07
N THR A 257 13.60 -19.46 23.27
CA THR A 257 14.84 -20.04 23.77
C THR A 257 14.61 -21.50 24.17
N TYR A 258 15.66 -22.30 24.19
CA TYR A 258 15.62 -23.70 24.61
C TYR A 258 16.36 -23.86 25.94
N SER A 259 15.94 -24.83 26.77
CA SER A 259 16.70 -25.21 27.95
C SER A 259 18.10 -25.72 27.56
N PRO A 260 19.12 -25.53 28.41
CA PRO A 260 20.47 -26.04 28.15
C PRO A 260 20.48 -27.55 27.83
N GLU A 261 19.64 -28.32 28.51
CA GLU A 261 19.50 -29.77 28.34
C GLU A 261 18.97 -30.12 26.94
N LEU A 262 17.95 -29.40 26.47
CA LEU A 262 17.41 -29.59 25.12
C LEU A 262 18.43 -29.19 24.05
N VAL A 263 19.17 -28.09 24.23
CA VAL A 263 20.23 -27.68 23.31
C VAL A 263 21.33 -28.75 23.21
N GLU A 264 21.76 -29.30 24.34
CA GLU A 264 22.77 -30.35 24.37
C GLU A 264 22.32 -31.62 23.65
N LEU A 265 21.06 -32.02 23.83
CA LEU A 265 20.46 -33.16 23.13
C LEU A 265 20.36 -32.92 21.62
N LEU A 266 19.92 -31.73 21.20
CA LEU A 266 19.79 -31.36 19.78
C LEU A 266 21.15 -31.29 19.08
N LEU A 267 22.23 -30.90 19.78
CA LEU A 267 23.60 -30.88 19.24
C LEU A 267 24.18 -32.29 19.03
N LYS A 268 23.74 -33.29 19.81
CA LYS A 268 24.21 -34.67 19.76
C LYS A 268 23.61 -35.49 18.61
N SER A 269 22.56 -35.01 17.94
CA SER A 269 21.93 -35.68 16.79
C SER A 269 22.13 -34.89 15.49
N PRO A 270 22.48 -35.54 14.35
CA PRO A 270 22.52 -34.91 13.04
C PRO A 270 21.19 -34.22 12.66
N GLU A 271 20.07 -34.88 12.97
CA GLU A 271 18.71 -34.41 12.72
C GLU A 271 18.31 -33.33 13.73
N GLY A 272 18.82 -33.36 14.96
CA GLY A 272 18.57 -32.36 16.00
C GLY A 272 19.09 -30.96 15.64
N LYS A 273 20.18 -30.90 14.87
CA LYS A 273 20.82 -29.62 14.48
C LYS A 273 19.93 -28.72 13.64
N GLN A 274 18.99 -29.28 12.87
CA GLN A 274 18.05 -28.48 12.07
C GLN A 274 17.09 -27.66 12.95
N PHE A 275 16.84 -28.11 14.18
CA PHE A 275 15.96 -27.44 15.15
C PHE A 275 16.68 -26.40 16.02
N LEU A 276 18.02 -26.28 15.91
CA LEU A 276 18.80 -25.25 16.62
C LEU A 276 18.58 -23.83 16.07
N ARG A 277 18.15 -23.69 14.81
CA ARG A 277 17.84 -22.38 14.23
C ARG A 277 16.46 -21.93 14.68
N VAL A 278 16.41 -20.75 15.30
CA VAL A 278 15.20 -20.20 15.93
C VAL A 278 14.26 -19.60 14.87
N ASP A 279 13.25 -20.39 14.48
CA ASP A 279 12.00 -19.92 13.86
C ASP A 279 10.83 -20.74 14.47
N MET A 280 9.67 -20.11 14.63
CA MET A 280 8.42 -20.70 15.11
C MET A 280 8.00 -21.96 14.34
N ARG A 281 8.40 -22.08 13.06
CA ARG A 281 8.19 -23.29 12.25
C ARG A 281 8.95 -24.49 12.81
N ASN A 282 10.23 -24.31 13.14
CA ASN A 282 11.07 -25.36 13.72
C ASN A 282 10.61 -25.74 15.12
N LYS A 283 10.12 -24.78 15.91
CA LYS A 283 9.47 -25.04 17.21
C LYS A 283 8.27 -25.98 17.07
N ARG A 284 7.35 -25.66 16.15
CA ARG A 284 6.12 -26.45 15.94
C ARG A 284 6.44 -27.87 15.47
N GLU A 285 7.40 -28.00 14.56
CA GLU A 285 7.82 -29.30 14.04
C GLU A 285 8.54 -30.14 15.09
N LEU A 286 9.37 -29.52 15.94
CA LEU A 286 10.02 -30.18 17.06
C LEU A 286 8.99 -30.70 18.08
N VAL A 287 8.02 -29.87 18.49
CA VAL A 287 6.96 -30.26 19.42
C VAL A 287 6.04 -31.32 18.81
N LYS A 288 5.78 -31.26 17.51
CA LYS A 288 5.01 -32.31 16.82
C LYS A 288 5.74 -33.66 16.83
N THR A 289 7.05 -33.64 16.61
CA THR A 289 7.88 -34.85 16.56
C THR A 289 8.15 -35.41 17.96
N ILE A 290 8.33 -34.53 18.95
CA ILE A 290 8.60 -34.87 20.34
C ILE A 290 7.73 -33.96 21.23
N PRO A 291 6.50 -34.38 21.57
CA PRO A 291 5.58 -33.55 22.37
C PRO A 291 6.15 -33.06 23.70
N MET A 292 7.00 -33.88 24.33
CA MET A 292 7.67 -33.52 25.59
C MET A 292 8.70 -32.38 25.46
N ALA A 293 9.15 -32.06 24.23
CA ALA A 293 10.09 -30.97 24.00
C ALA A 293 9.51 -29.62 24.40
N GLU A 294 8.18 -29.44 24.36
CA GLU A 294 7.51 -28.18 24.74
C GLU A 294 7.88 -27.70 26.14
N ASN A 295 8.09 -28.64 27.08
CA ASN A 295 8.49 -28.33 28.47
C ASN A 295 9.88 -27.70 28.60
N PHE A 296 10.68 -27.74 27.53
CA PHE A 296 12.04 -27.24 27.48
C PHE A 296 12.18 -26.06 26.50
N ILE A 297 11.04 -25.53 26.01
CA ILE A 297 11.00 -24.38 25.11
C ILE A 297 10.40 -23.20 25.85
N PHE A 298 11.21 -22.18 26.07
CA PHE A 298 10.79 -20.96 26.75
C PHE A 298 10.53 -19.86 25.73
N THR A 299 9.58 -18.99 26.04
CA THR A 299 9.28 -17.81 25.22
C THR A 299 9.41 -16.61 26.12
N GLU A 300 10.48 -15.85 25.92
CA GLU A 300 10.78 -14.69 26.73
C GLU A 300 10.37 -13.41 25.98
N PRO A 301 9.64 -12.50 26.64
CA PRO A 301 9.40 -11.17 26.09
C PRO A 301 10.75 -10.44 26.01
N SER A 302 11.05 -9.93 24.84
CA SER A 302 12.28 -9.20 24.55
C SER A 302 11.95 -7.97 23.74
N MET A 303 12.69 -6.88 23.94
CA MET A 303 12.62 -5.74 23.03
C MET A 303 13.59 -5.99 21.89
N ARG A 304 13.11 -5.92 20.65
CA ARG A 304 13.95 -6.00 19.45
C ARG A 304 13.91 -4.70 18.70
N PHE A 305 15.08 -4.25 18.25
CA PHE A 305 15.19 -3.10 17.36
C PHE A 305 14.96 -3.56 15.92
N TYR A 306 13.86 -3.13 15.31
CA TYR A 306 13.57 -3.41 13.90
C TYR A 306 12.57 -2.39 13.33
N PRO A 307 12.51 -2.19 12.01
CA PRO A 307 11.41 -1.48 11.38
C PRO A 307 10.13 -2.31 11.48
N LYS A 308 9.16 -1.86 12.28
CA LYS A 308 7.83 -2.47 12.39
C LYS A 308 6.87 -1.73 11.47
N LYS A 309 6.04 -2.47 10.72
CA LYS A 309 5.00 -1.86 9.91
C LYS A 309 3.93 -1.26 10.81
N ILE A 310 3.49 -0.04 10.52
CA ILE A 310 2.41 0.60 11.28
C ILE A 310 1.09 -0.01 10.79
N ASP A 311 0.41 -0.76 11.68
CA ASP A 311 -0.94 -1.25 11.43
C ASP A 311 -1.91 -0.06 11.56
N LYS A 312 -2.48 0.39 10.44
CA LYS A 312 -3.50 1.45 10.36
C LYS A 312 -4.85 0.87 9.99
#